data_AF-A6UWL9-F1
#
_entry.id   AF-A6UWL9-F1
#
_cell.length_a   1.000
_cell.length_b   1.000
_cell.length_c   1.000
_cell.angle_alpha   90.00
_cell.angle_beta   90.00
_cell.angle_gamma   90.00
#
_symmetry.space_group_name_H-M   'P 1'
#
loop_
_entity.id
_entity.type
_entity.pdbx_description
1 polymer ?
#
loop_
_entity_poly.entity_id
_entity_poly.type
_entity_poly.pdbx_seq_one_letter_code
_entity_poly.pdbx_strand_id
1 'polypeptide(L)'
;MLKNIFKNIFSKKHTITNGKTENPVLLNCIGCGMCVKSCPTNAIQIFKQRNTICTYCSACIEVCPNNAIYLNRHTIDAKKCTQCGYCNLVCTIPIIQQEIPIPETPVIKKGCNKCGLCISKCPNKAIYVKNNKIKINANKCKNCLSCIEFCPLNEIISPNDYIKNCIIKVDVDSCIFCKECEYICPMK
;
A
#
# COMPACT_ATOMS: atom_id res chain seq x y z
N MET A 1 14.88 27.15 -33.37
CA MET A 1 14.19 26.20 -32.45
C MET A 1 15.06 25.67 -31.31
N LEU A 2 16.40 25.64 -31.42
CA LEU A 2 17.29 25.20 -30.32
C LEU A 2 17.49 26.20 -29.16
N LYS A 3 17.22 27.51 -29.35
CA LYS A 3 17.42 28.54 -28.30
C LYS A 3 16.38 28.53 -27.17
N ASN A 4 15.20 27.92 -27.38
CA ASN A 4 14.14 27.87 -26.36
C ASN A 4 14.27 26.66 -25.41
N ILE A 5 15.08 25.66 -25.76
CA ILE A 5 15.34 24.51 -24.89
C ILE A 5 16.30 24.91 -23.76
N PHE A 6 17.32 25.72 -24.05
CA PHE A 6 18.27 26.22 -23.03
C PHE A 6 17.67 27.24 -22.07
N LYS A 7 16.62 27.99 -22.48
CA LYS A 7 16.00 29.01 -21.63
C LYS A 7 15.19 28.40 -20.46
N ASN A 8 14.61 27.22 -20.64
CA ASN A 8 13.85 26.54 -19.58
C ASN A 8 14.73 25.77 -18.60
N ILE A 9 15.96 25.42 -18.96
CA ILE A 9 16.90 24.74 -18.05
C ILE A 9 17.50 25.73 -17.03
N PHE A 10 17.58 27.02 -17.36
CA PHE A 10 18.31 28.02 -16.55
C PHE A 10 17.48 29.21 -16.02
N SER A 11 16.17 29.32 -16.28
CA SER A 11 15.44 30.59 -16.06
C SER A 11 14.38 30.62 -14.94
N LYS A 12 14.35 29.68 -13.99
CA LYS A 12 13.68 29.94 -12.71
C LYS A 12 14.55 29.42 -11.58
N LYS A 13 15.09 30.33 -10.77
CA LYS A 13 15.62 30.04 -9.45
C LYS A 13 14.48 29.44 -8.62
N HIS A 14 14.30 28.13 -8.70
CA HIS A 14 13.61 27.39 -7.66
C HIS A 14 14.53 27.48 -6.45
N THR A 15 14.14 28.30 -5.48
CA THR A 15 14.84 28.40 -4.20
C THR A 15 14.84 27.02 -3.56
N ILE A 16 16.03 26.41 -3.50
CA ILE A 16 16.27 25.15 -2.80
C ILE A 16 16.04 25.45 -1.31
N THR A 17 14.86 25.09 -0.80
CA THR A 17 14.61 25.13 0.64
C THR A 17 15.05 23.81 1.24
N ASN A 18 15.91 23.85 2.27
CA ASN A 18 16.26 22.68 3.08
C ASN A 18 15.01 22.18 3.84
N GLY A 19 14.17 21.39 3.18
CA GLY A 19 13.04 20.70 3.78
C GLY A 19 13.36 19.22 3.99
N LYS A 20 12.73 18.58 4.97
CA LYS A 20 12.67 17.11 5.06
C LYS A 20 11.41 16.66 4.30
N THR A 21 11.52 15.69 3.40
CA THR A 21 10.35 15.07 2.73
C THR A 21 9.70 14.03 3.61
N GLU A 22 8.36 13.99 3.58
CA GLU A 22 7.54 12.92 4.18
C GLU A 22 6.98 11.99 3.10
N ASN A 23 6.51 10.80 3.50
CA ASN A 23 5.85 9.89 2.56
C ASN A 23 4.62 10.56 1.92
N PRO A 24 4.44 10.44 0.60
CA PRO A 24 3.29 11.03 -0.06
C PRO A 24 1.99 10.41 0.44
N VAL A 25 0.96 11.22 0.69
CA VAL A 25 -0.39 10.75 1.03
C VAL A 25 -1.09 10.32 -0.26
N LEU A 26 -1.25 9.01 -0.47
CA LEU A 26 -1.65 8.43 -1.77
C LEU A 26 -3.15 8.14 -1.92
N LEU A 27 -4.00 8.84 -1.16
CA LEU A 27 -5.44 8.55 -1.09
C LEU A 27 -6.15 8.57 -2.46
N ASN A 28 -5.72 9.47 -3.34
CA ASN A 28 -6.27 9.69 -4.69
C ASN A 28 -5.26 9.37 -5.81
N CYS A 29 -4.16 8.67 -5.51
CA CYS A 29 -3.13 8.41 -6.49
C CYS A 29 -3.63 7.41 -7.54
N ILE A 30 -3.72 7.85 -8.79
CA ILE A 30 -4.13 7.00 -9.93
C ILE A 30 -2.96 6.29 -10.62
N GLY A 31 -1.73 6.42 -10.10
CA GLY A 31 -0.55 5.76 -10.68
C GLY A 31 -0.16 6.23 -12.08
N CYS A 32 -0.53 7.46 -12.48
CA CYS A 32 -0.36 7.96 -13.86
C CYS A 32 1.09 8.07 -14.36
N GLY A 33 2.08 8.02 -13.48
CA GLY A 33 3.49 8.06 -13.90
C GLY A 33 4.07 9.46 -14.12
N MET A 34 3.27 10.53 -14.05
CA MET A 34 3.73 11.87 -14.40
C MET A 34 4.78 12.40 -13.43
N CYS A 35 4.61 12.14 -12.13
CA CYS A 35 5.59 12.51 -11.09
C CYS A 35 6.94 11.80 -11.26
N VAL A 36 6.94 10.55 -11.72
CA VAL A 36 8.18 9.80 -12.03
C VAL A 36 8.88 10.42 -13.22
N LYS A 37 8.13 10.72 -14.29
CA LYS A 37 8.69 11.32 -15.52
C LYS A 37 9.21 12.74 -15.30
N SER A 38 8.60 13.52 -14.41
CA SER A 38 8.99 14.90 -14.15
C SER A 38 10.11 15.03 -13.11
N CYS A 39 10.46 13.96 -12.40
CA CYS A 39 11.45 14.03 -11.34
C CYS A 39 12.87 14.12 -11.93
N PRO A 40 13.56 15.27 -11.80
CA PRO A 40 14.86 15.47 -12.47
C PRO A 40 15.98 14.62 -11.88
N THR A 41 15.81 14.11 -10.66
CA THR A 41 16.79 13.27 -9.96
C THR A 41 16.37 11.81 -9.87
N ASN A 42 15.25 11.43 -10.51
CA ASN A 42 14.66 10.09 -10.38
C ASN A 42 14.37 9.66 -8.94
N ALA A 43 14.24 10.62 -8.01
CA ALA A 43 13.89 10.37 -6.61
C ALA A 43 12.51 9.71 -6.45
N ILE A 44 11.63 9.78 -7.46
CA ILE A 44 10.28 9.22 -7.40
C ILE A 44 10.21 7.97 -8.25
N GLN A 45 9.70 6.89 -7.65
CA GLN A 45 9.46 5.62 -8.34
C GLN A 45 8.01 5.16 -8.15
N ILE A 46 7.41 4.64 -9.24
CA ILE A 46 6.12 3.95 -9.25
C ILE A 46 6.39 2.48 -9.54
N PHE A 47 5.87 1.59 -8.70
CA PHE A 47 5.90 0.16 -8.97
C PHE A 47 5.01 -0.18 -10.17
N LYS A 48 5.61 -0.59 -11.29
CA LYS A 48 4.87 -1.15 -12.43
C LYS A 48 4.58 -2.62 -12.19
N GLN A 49 3.30 -3.00 -12.14
CA GLN A 49 2.93 -4.39 -12.41
C GLN A 49 3.13 -4.66 -13.91
N ARG A 50 4.02 -5.60 -14.25
CA ARG A 50 4.22 -6.15 -15.60
C ARG A 50 4.05 -7.68 -15.52
N ASN A 51 3.78 -8.34 -16.63
CA ASN A 51 3.97 -9.79 -16.76
C ASN A 51 5.45 -10.10 -16.50
N THR A 52 5.75 -10.58 -15.29
CA THR A 52 7.10 -10.77 -14.77
C THR A 52 7.57 -12.22 -14.95
N ILE A 53 8.79 -12.40 -15.47
CA ILE A 53 9.46 -13.71 -15.62
C ILE A 53 10.29 -13.98 -14.35
N CYS A 54 10.10 -15.15 -13.74
CA CYS A 54 10.92 -15.62 -12.60
C CYS A 54 12.34 -15.94 -13.03
N THR A 55 13.30 -15.38 -12.31
CA THR A 55 14.74 -15.61 -12.51
C THR A 55 15.27 -16.81 -11.74
N TYR A 56 14.42 -17.53 -11.00
CA TYR A 56 14.78 -18.70 -10.19
C TYR A 56 15.87 -18.42 -9.14
N CYS A 57 15.88 -17.22 -8.54
CA CYS A 57 16.85 -16.85 -7.51
C CYS A 57 16.70 -17.60 -6.17
N SER A 58 15.66 -18.42 -6.01
CA SER A 58 15.37 -19.26 -4.84
C SER A 58 15.12 -18.54 -3.51
N ALA A 59 15.23 -17.21 -3.45
CA ALA A 59 15.01 -16.42 -2.24
C ALA A 59 13.67 -16.72 -1.54
N CYS A 60 12.58 -16.90 -2.30
CA CYS A 60 11.26 -17.22 -1.74
C CYS A 60 11.19 -18.61 -1.09
N ILE A 61 11.99 -19.56 -1.55
CA ILE A 61 12.08 -20.91 -0.98
C ILE A 61 12.84 -20.85 0.34
N GLU A 62 13.96 -20.14 0.38
CA GLU A 62 14.82 -20.00 1.57
C GLU A 62 14.08 -19.37 2.75
N VAL A 63 13.21 -18.39 2.49
CA VAL A 63 12.46 -17.71 3.55
C VAL A 63 11.11 -18.33 3.87
N CYS A 64 10.71 -19.41 3.21
CA CYS A 64 9.41 -20.03 3.46
C CYS A 64 9.48 -20.92 4.71
N PRO A 65 8.91 -20.51 5.88
CA PRO A 65 9.05 -21.25 7.14
C PRO A 65 8.35 -22.61 7.11
N ASN A 66 7.45 -22.81 6.14
CA ASN A 66 6.63 -24.01 6.02
C ASN A 66 7.06 -24.90 4.84
N ASN A 67 8.17 -24.58 4.17
CA ASN A 67 8.65 -25.30 2.99
C ASN A 67 7.53 -25.52 1.94
N ALA A 68 6.71 -24.49 1.75
CA ALA A 68 5.54 -24.54 0.89
C ALA A 68 5.86 -24.23 -0.59
N ILE A 69 7.10 -23.87 -0.93
CA ILE A 69 7.48 -23.37 -2.26
C ILE A 69 8.55 -24.28 -2.85
N TYR A 70 8.37 -24.70 -4.10
CA TYR A 70 9.31 -25.57 -4.83
C TYR A 70 9.89 -24.88 -6.07
N LEU A 71 11.12 -25.23 -6.44
CA LEU A 71 11.94 -24.59 -7.49
C LEU A 71 11.35 -24.71 -8.91
N ASN A 72 10.45 -25.66 -9.13
CA ASN A 72 9.78 -25.86 -10.41
C ASN A 72 8.53 -24.97 -10.49
N ARG A 73 8.73 -23.68 -10.83
CA ARG A 73 7.71 -22.70 -11.23
C ARG A 73 6.56 -22.53 -10.22
N HIS A 74 6.67 -21.52 -9.34
CA HIS A 74 5.58 -20.89 -8.56
C HIS A 74 4.58 -21.81 -7.86
N THR A 75 4.88 -23.10 -7.72
CA THR A 75 3.95 -24.08 -7.19
C THR A 75 4.06 -23.99 -5.68
N ILE A 76 3.11 -23.26 -5.10
CA ILE A 76 2.95 -23.15 -3.67
C ILE A 76 2.01 -24.26 -3.22
N ASP A 77 2.47 -25.12 -2.32
CA ASP A 77 1.62 -26.09 -1.64
C ASP A 77 0.61 -25.34 -0.77
N ALA A 78 -0.62 -25.22 -1.25
CA ALA A 78 -1.69 -24.50 -0.58
C ALA A 78 -2.02 -25.08 0.81
N LYS A 79 -1.74 -26.36 1.07
CA LYS A 79 -1.97 -26.98 2.39
C LYS A 79 -0.92 -26.56 3.41
N LYS A 80 0.31 -26.25 2.95
CA LYS A 80 1.42 -25.78 3.79
C LYS A 80 1.50 -24.26 3.87
N CYS A 81 0.96 -23.55 2.88
CA CYS A 81 0.98 -22.10 2.81
C CYS A 81 0.06 -21.46 3.86
N THR A 82 0.64 -20.67 4.75
CA THR A 82 -0.10 -19.89 5.77
C THR A 82 -0.41 -18.47 5.33
N GLN A 83 -0.09 -18.12 4.08
CA GLN A 83 -0.26 -16.76 3.55
C GLN A 83 0.51 -15.68 4.35
N CYS A 84 1.66 -16.07 4.95
CA CYS A 84 2.49 -15.16 5.75
C CYS A 84 3.15 -14.03 4.95
N GLY A 85 3.25 -14.16 3.62
CA GLY A 85 3.75 -13.13 2.73
C GLY A 85 5.28 -12.96 2.69
N TYR A 86 6.08 -13.77 3.40
CA TYR A 86 7.54 -13.66 3.36
C TYR A 86 8.12 -13.82 1.95
N CYS A 87 7.55 -14.72 1.16
CA CYS A 87 7.92 -14.91 -0.23
C CYS A 87 7.69 -13.64 -1.07
N ASN A 88 6.65 -12.86 -0.80
CA ASN A 88 6.39 -11.57 -1.44
C ASN A 88 7.44 -10.53 -1.02
N LEU A 89 7.81 -10.50 0.27
CA LEU A 89 8.82 -9.56 0.78
C LEU A 89 10.19 -9.75 0.14
N VAL A 90 10.58 -10.98 -0.17
CA VAL A 90 11.88 -11.27 -0.79
C VAL A 90 11.86 -11.32 -2.31
N CYS A 91 10.68 -11.24 -2.93
CA CYS A 91 10.56 -11.33 -4.38
C CYS A 91 10.99 -10.00 -5.02
N THR A 92 12.26 -9.91 -5.39
CA THR A 92 12.85 -8.72 -6.03
C THR A 92 12.28 -8.42 -7.42
N ILE A 93 11.65 -9.42 -8.05
CA ILE A 93 10.83 -9.28 -9.25
C ILE A 93 9.44 -9.75 -8.82
N PRO A 94 8.50 -8.86 -8.45
CA PRO A 94 7.27 -9.18 -7.71
C PRO A 94 6.26 -10.01 -8.51
N ILE A 95 6.65 -11.26 -8.81
CA ILE A 95 5.90 -12.28 -9.55
C ILE A 95 4.95 -13.02 -8.62
N ILE A 96 5.32 -13.11 -7.34
CA ILE A 96 4.46 -13.66 -6.30
C ILE A 96 3.39 -12.63 -5.98
N GLN A 97 2.40 -12.56 -6.86
CA GLN A 97 1.15 -11.87 -6.64
C GLN A 97 0.31 -12.74 -5.72
N GLN A 98 0.52 -12.62 -4.40
CA GLN A 98 -0.63 -12.78 -3.53
C GLN A 98 -1.45 -11.50 -3.67
N GLU A 99 -2.67 -11.64 -4.18
CA GLU A 99 -3.73 -10.70 -3.82
C GLU A 99 -3.65 -10.55 -2.29
N ILE A 100 -3.33 -9.35 -1.81
CA ILE A 100 -3.48 -9.06 -0.38
C ILE A 100 -4.95 -9.35 -0.10
N PRO A 101 -5.31 -10.37 0.69
CA PRO A 101 -6.69 -10.76 0.83
C PRO A 101 -7.43 -9.57 1.41
N ILE A 102 -8.30 -8.98 0.60
CA ILE A 102 -9.17 -7.90 1.04
C ILE A 102 -10.07 -8.53 2.10
N PRO A 103 -9.96 -8.10 3.36
CA PRO A 103 -10.74 -8.72 4.40
C PRO A 103 -12.22 -8.48 4.09
N GLU A 104 -13.03 -9.53 4.13
CA GLU A 104 -14.46 -9.46 3.78
C GLU A 104 -15.26 -8.48 4.65
N THR A 105 -14.68 -8.08 5.79
CA THR A 105 -15.24 -7.16 6.77
C THR A 105 -14.21 -6.13 7.22
N PRO A 106 -14.64 -4.98 7.77
CA PRO A 106 -13.73 -4.03 8.41
C PRO A 106 -12.82 -4.68 9.47
N VAL A 107 -11.57 -4.24 9.53
CA VAL A 107 -10.55 -4.81 10.42
C VAL A 107 -10.44 -3.98 11.69
N ILE A 108 -10.66 -4.61 12.84
CA ILE A 108 -10.46 -4.00 14.16
C ILE A 108 -8.98 -4.13 14.53
N LYS A 109 -8.31 -2.98 14.64
CA LYS A 109 -6.88 -2.88 15.01
C LYS A 109 -6.66 -3.21 16.49
N LYS A 110 -5.39 -3.44 16.83
CA LYS A 110 -4.94 -3.77 18.20
C LYS A 110 -5.21 -2.64 19.20
N GLY A 111 -5.31 -1.38 18.78
CA GLY A 111 -5.59 -0.25 19.67
C GLY A 111 -7.04 -0.13 20.12
N CYS A 112 -7.94 -1.03 19.69
CA CYS A 112 -9.32 -1.05 20.16
C CYS A 112 -9.40 -1.23 21.69
N ASN A 113 -9.92 -0.22 22.38
CA ASN A 113 -10.15 -0.26 23.84
C ASN A 113 -11.41 -1.05 24.25
N LYS A 114 -12.15 -1.59 23.27
CA LYS A 114 -13.35 -2.41 23.48
C LYS A 114 -14.54 -1.67 24.11
N CYS A 115 -14.68 -0.37 23.86
CA CYS A 115 -15.81 0.45 24.36
C CYS A 115 -17.21 -0.03 23.92
N GLY A 116 -17.30 -0.86 22.88
CA GLY A 116 -18.57 -1.46 22.43
C GLY A 116 -19.48 -0.56 21.60
N LEU A 117 -19.10 0.68 21.30
CA LEU A 117 -19.94 1.61 20.52
C LEU A 117 -20.30 1.03 19.14
N CYS A 118 -19.33 0.42 18.44
CA CYS A 118 -19.56 -0.26 17.16
C CYS A 118 -20.58 -1.41 17.25
N ILE A 119 -20.68 -2.10 18.41
CA ILE A 119 -21.67 -3.16 18.64
C ILE A 119 -23.07 -2.54 18.66
N SER A 120 -23.25 -1.45 19.43
CA SER A 120 -24.54 -0.77 19.56
C SER A 120 -25.03 -0.13 18.25
N LYS A 121 -24.09 0.33 17.41
CA LYS A 121 -24.41 1.05 16.17
C LYS A 121 -24.53 0.15 14.95
N CYS A 122 -24.12 -1.12 15.02
CA CYS A 122 -24.20 -2.02 13.88
C CYS A 122 -25.66 -2.36 13.53
N PRO A 123 -26.22 -1.88 12.40
CA PRO A 123 -27.63 -2.11 12.05
C PRO A 123 -27.91 -3.60 11.77
N ASN A 124 -26.89 -4.33 11.30
CA ASN A 124 -26.99 -5.74 10.95
C ASN A 124 -26.67 -6.69 12.13
N LYS A 125 -26.40 -6.15 13.33
CA LYS A 125 -26.00 -6.94 14.52
C LYS A 125 -24.88 -7.95 14.21
N ALA A 126 -23.93 -7.54 13.37
CA ALA A 126 -22.83 -8.37 12.91
C ALA A 126 -21.64 -8.38 13.87
N ILE A 127 -21.56 -7.42 14.80
CA ILE A 127 -20.41 -7.21 15.68
C ILE A 127 -20.71 -7.78 17.07
N TYR A 128 -19.78 -8.54 17.63
CA TYR A 128 -19.94 -9.25 18.90
C TYR A 128 -18.61 -9.38 19.66
N VAL A 129 -18.68 -9.71 20.95
CA VAL A 129 -17.49 -9.98 21.77
C VAL A 129 -17.24 -11.49 21.82
N LYS A 130 -16.01 -11.92 21.54
CA LYS A 130 -15.55 -13.31 21.75
C LYS A 130 -14.10 -13.31 22.19
N ASN A 131 -13.79 -14.02 23.27
CA ASN A 131 -12.46 -14.11 23.88
C ASN A 131 -11.88 -12.72 24.22
N ASN A 132 -12.69 -11.86 24.86
CA ASN A 132 -12.30 -10.49 25.24
C ASN A 132 -11.81 -9.62 24.06
N LYS A 133 -12.28 -9.90 22.84
CA LYS A 133 -12.03 -9.12 21.62
C LYS A 133 -13.35 -8.86 20.90
N ILE A 134 -13.48 -7.66 20.32
CA ILE A 134 -14.56 -7.37 19.39
C ILE A 134 -14.26 -8.10 18.07
N LYS A 135 -15.26 -8.78 17.53
CA LYS A 135 -15.21 -9.51 16.26
C LYS A 135 -16.40 -9.15 15.39
N ILE A 136 -16.24 -9.32 14.08
CA ILE A 136 -17.30 -9.10 13.09
C ILE A 136 -17.65 -10.44 12.44
N ASN A 137 -18.94 -10.73 12.32
CA ASN A 137 -19.46 -11.89 11.60
C ASN A 137 -19.59 -11.54 10.12
N ALA A 138 -18.77 -12.16 9.27
CA ALA A 138 -18.73 -11.91 7.83
C ALA A 138 -20.10 -12.15 7.15
N ASN A 139 -20.82 -13.21 7.53
CA ASN A 139 -22.11 -13.56 6.93
C ASN A 139 -23.22 -12.53 7.22
N LYS A 140 -23.10 -11.78 8.32
CA LYS A 140 -24.07 -10.72 8.70
C LYS A 140 -23.61 -9.33 8.28
N CYS A 141 -22.31 -9.13 8.09
CA CYS A 141 -21.76 -7.85 7.70
C CYS A 141 -22.21 -7.49 6.28
N LYS A 142 -22.81 -6.30 6.11
CA LYS A 142 -23.19 -5.76 4.80
C LYS A 142 -22.21 -4.69 4.30
N ASN A 143 -21.05 -4.56 4.97
CA ASN A 143 -20.03 -3.56 4.66
C ASN A 143 -20.56 -2.11 4.56
N CYS A 144 -21.56 -1.78 5.39
CA CYS A 144 -22.14 -0.42 5.46
C CYS A 144 -21.27 0.62 6.18
N LEU A 145 -20.09 0.21 6.69
CA LEU A 145 -19.06 1.04 7.31
C LEU A 145 -19.47 1.85 8.56
N SER A 146 -20.71 1.77 9.03
CA SER A 146 -21.18 2.46 10.25
C SER A 146 -20.29 2.24 11.49
N CYS A 147 -19.69 1.05 11.64
CA CYS A 147 -18.76 0.80 12.75
C CYS A 147 -17.49 1.67 12.70
N ILE A 148 -17.05 2.07 11.51
CA ILE A 148 -15.89 2.96 11.31
C ILE A 148 -16.30 4.38 11.69
N GLU A 149 -17.43 4.86 11.18
CA GLU A 149 -17.96 6.21 11.46
C GLU A 149 -18.13 6.47 12.96
N PHE A 150 -18.63 5.48 13.70
CA PHE A 150 -18.84 5.61 15.13
C PHE A 150 -17.65 5.15 15.97
N CYS A 151 -16.48 4.89 15.39
CA CYS A 151 -15.29 4.54 16.17
C CYS A 151 -14.50 5.81 16.55
N PRO A 152 -14.61 6.33 17.79
CA PRO A 152 -13.90 7.56 18.19
C PRO A 152 -12.38 7.39 18.25
N LEU A 153 -11.88 6.15 18.23
CA LEU A 153 -10.45 5.85 18.24
C LEU A 153 -9.87 5.67 16.83
N ASN A 154 -10.69 5.67 15.77
CA ASN A 154 -10.25 5.34 14.41
C ASN A 154 -9.50 3.99 14.32
N GLU A 155 -9.85 3.04 15.18
CA GLU A 155 -9.22 1.72 15.29
C GLU A 155 -9.94 0.64 14.48
N ILE A 156 -10.80 1.05 13.54
CA ILE A 156 -11.46 0.15 12.59
C ILE A 156 -11.14 0.65 11.19
N ILE A 157 -10.56 -0.21 10.34
CA ILE A 157 -10.15 0.12 8.97
C ILE A 157 -11.13 -0.54 8.00
N SER A 158 -11.49 0.15 6.92
CA SER A 158 -12.27 -0.44 5.85
C SER A 158 -11.45 -1.50 5.09
N PRO A 159 -12.09 -2.51 4.46
CA PRO A 159 -11.38 -3.45 3.60
C PRO A 159 -10.50 -2.78 2.53
N ASN A 160 -10.97 -1.67 1.97
CA ASN A 160 -10.28 -0.93 0.91
C ASN A 160 -9.09 -0.11 1.43
N ASP A 161 -9.17 0.43 2.65
CA ASP A 161 -8.08 1.23 3.24
C ASP A 161 -6.92 0.38 3.75
N TYR A 162 -7.12 -0.93 3.87
CA TYR A 162 -6.07 -1.89 4.25
C TYR A 162 -4.87 -1.91 3.26
N ILE A 163 -5.03 -1.39 2.03
CA ILE A 163 -4.05 -1.50 0.94
C ILE A 163 -3.21 -0.21 0.70
N LYS A 164 -3.56 0.93 1.32
CA LYS A 164 -3.22 2.26 0.77
C LYS A 164 -1.76 2.78 0.85
N ASN A 165 -0.76 1.99 1.26
CA ASN A 165 0.65 2.47 1.39
C ASN A 165 1.68 1.93 0.37
N CYS A 166 1.29 1.22 -0.70
CA CYS A 166 2.25 0.46 -1.52
C CYS A 166 2.57 0.99 -2.94
N ILE A 167 2.20 2.23 -3.31
CA ILE A 167 2.18 2.62 -4.74
C ILE A 167 3.33 3.55 -5.18
N ILE A 168 3.74 4.52 -4.35
CA ILE A 168 4.79 5.51 -4.70
C ILE A 168 5.83 5.58 -3.58
N LYS A 169 7.10 5.51 -3.96
CA LYS A 169 8.24 5.77 -3.05
C LYS A 169 8.99 7.01 -3.51
N VAL A 170 9.39 7.82 -2.52
CA VAL A 170 10.26 8.98 -2.71
C VAL A 170 11.56 8.71 -1.98
N ASP A 171 12.67 8.66 -2.70
CA ASP A 171 14.02 8.65 -2.15
C ASP A 171 14.36 10.07 -1.71
N VAL A 172 14.36 10.27 -0.40
CA VAL A 172 14.55 11.57 0.24
C VAL A 172 15.99 12.08 0.12
N ASP A 173 16.97 11.19 -0.04
CA ASP A 173 18.38 11.54 -0.14
C ASP A 173 18.74 12.01 -1.56
N SER A 174 18.07 11.43 -2.57
CA SER A 174 18.19 11.84 -3.97
C SER A 174 17.24 13.01 -4.34
N CYS A 175 16.35 13.42 -3.44
CA CYS A 175 15.40 14.50 -3.70
C CYS A 175 16.05 15.88 -3.50
N ILE A 176 16.09 16.68 -4.57
CA ILE A 176 16.62 18.05 -4.51
C ILE A 176 15.54 19.11 -4.21
N PHE A 177 14.34 18.68 -3.81
CA PHE A 177 13.21 19.55 -3.45
C PHE A 177 12.75 20.53 -4.55
N CYS A 178 12.84 20.12 -5.81
CA CYS A 178 12.43 20.94 -6.96
C CYS A 178 10.91 21.20 -7.06
N LYS A 179 10.08 20.38 -6.40
CA LYS A 179 8.59 20.41 -6.40
C LYS A 179 7.89 20.16 -7.73
N GLU A 180 8.62 19.75 -8.77
CA GLU A 180 8.05 19.50 -10.10
C GLU A 180 6.96 18.42 -10.09
N CYS A 181 7.17 17.36 -9.29
CA CYS A 181 6.21 16.28 -9.09
C CYS A 181 4.89 16.73 -8.47
N GLU A 182 4.96 17.77 -7.64
CA GLU A 182 3.79 18.40 -7.06
C GLU A 182 3.06 19.12 -8.19
N TYR A 183 3.73 20.03 -8.91
CA TYR A 183 3.14 20.84 -9.98
C TYR A 183 2.47 20.01 -11.08
N ILE A 184 3.09 18.91 -11.50
CA ILE A 184 2.58 18.09 -12.61
C ILE A 184 1.48 17.11 -12.18
N CYS A 185 1.24 16.92 -10.87
CA CYS A 185 0.30 15.90 -10.40
C CYS A 185 -1.13 16.31 -10.79
N PRO A 186 -1.82 15.53 -11.64
CA PRO A 186 -3.16 15.86 -12.09
C PRO A 186 -4.24 15.64 -11.02
N MET A 187 -3.84 15.06 -9.88
CA MET A 187 -4.70 14.74 -8.74
C MET A 187 -4.46 15.69 -7.55
N LYS A 188 -3.82 16.84 -7.79
CA LYS A 188 -3.75 17.94 -6.82
C LYS A 188 -5.13 18.42 -6.41
#